data_AF-A0A353TYF2-F1
#
_entry.id   AF-A0A353TYF2-F1
#
_cell.length_a   1.000
_cell.length_b   1.000
_cell.length_c   1.000
_cell.angle_alpha   90.00
_cell.angle_beta   90.00
_cell.angle_gamma   90.00
#
_symmetry.space_group_name_H-M   'P 1'
#
loop_
_entity.id
_entity.type
_entity.pdbx_description
1 polymer ?
#
loop_
_entity_poly.entity_id
_entity_poly.type
_entity_poly.pdbx_seq_one_letter_code
_entity_poly.pdbx_strand_id
1 'polypeptide(L)'
;WLGTKELAAHQIVMSLVSLTYMISSGMASATTIKVSHFRGQHKLKAMNRAIYASIHMVLFFMLFSLSCFIIFRYKIPGLFVQDAEVISIAAGLMLIAGMFQLFDGLQVTLLGALRGMEDVRIPTILLIIAYFVVAL
;
A
#
# COMPACT_ATOMS: atom_id res chain seq x y z
N TRP A 1 -2.28 -26.58 -9.39
CA TRP A 1 -0.81 -26.50 -9.42
C TRP A 1 -0.47 -25.45 -10.45
N LEU A 2 -0.15 -24.23 -10.01
CA LEU A 2 0.33 -23.17 -10.91
C LEU A 2 1.67 -23.62 -11.51
N GLY A 3 1.89 -23.35 -12.80
CA GLY A 3 3.13 -23.75 -13.47
C GLY A 3 4.35 -23.09 -12.81
N THR A 4 5.50 -23.76 -12.83
CA THR A 4 6.77 -23.24 -12.25
C THR A 4 7.12 -21.83 -12.73
N LYS A 5 6.76 -21.51 -13.99
CA LYS A 5 6.92 -20.19 -14.60
C LYS A 5 5.99 -19.13 -14.02
N GLU A 6 4.73 -19.49 -13.78
CA GLU A 6 3.72 -18.60 -13.17
C GLU A 6 4.08 -18.28 -11.71
N LEU A 7 4.55 -19.29 -10.96
CA LEU A 7 4.98 -19.11 -9.58
C LEU A 7 6.20 -18.17 -9.49
N ALA A 8 7.18 -18.35 -10.37
CA ALA A 8 8.35 -17.48 -10.42
C ALA A 8 7.97 -16.02 -10.77
N ALA A 9 7.10 -15.83 -11.77
CA ALA A 9 6.57 -14.51 -12.14
C ALA A 9 5.86 -13.84 -10.95
N HIS A 10 4.97 -14.58 -10.28
CA HIS A 10 4.24 -14.09 -9.12
C HIS A 10 5.17 -13.68 -7.98
N GLN A 11 6.21 -14.47 -7.71
CA GLN A 11 7.16 -14.21 -6.63
C GLN A 11 7.96 -12.92 -6.85
N ILE A 12 8.39 -12.67 -8.09
CA ILE A 12 9.06 -11.40 -8.47
C ILE A 12 8.12 -10.21 -8.23
N VAL A 13 6.86 -10.31 -8.69
CA VAL A 13 5.87 -9.24 -8.50
C VAL A 13 5.61 -8.99 -7.01
N MET A 14 5.47 -10.04 -6.20
CA MET A 14 5.26 -9.90 -4.76
C MET A 14 6.43 -9.21 -4.05
N SER A 15 7.68 -9.48 -4.46
CA SER A 15 8.85 -8.78 -3.91
C SER A 15 8.83 -7.27 -4.21
N LEU A 16 8.42 -6.89 -5.43
CA LEU A 16 8.28 -5.47 -5.82
C LEU A 16 7.16 -4.76 -5.06
N VAL A 17 6.02 -5.43 -4.92
CA VAL A 17 4.88 -4.92 -4.13
C VAL A 17 5.29 -4.73 -2.67
N SER A 18 5.99 -5.71 -2.09
CA SER A 18 6.45 -5.65 -0.69
C SER A 18 7.40 -4.48 -0.44
N LEU A 19 8.27 -4.17 -1.40
CA LEU A 19 9.18 -3.02 -1.35
C LEU A 19 8.40 -1.70 -1.24
N THR A 20 7.37 -1.54 -2.06
CA THR A 20 6.58 -0.30 -2.06
C THR A 20 5.63 -0.23 -0.86
N TYR A 21 5.13 -1.37 -0.41
CA TYR A 21 4.36 -1.48 0.83
C TYR A 21 5.16 -1.02 2.04
N MET A 22 6.45 -1.39 2.14
CA MET A 22 7.32 -0.94 3.24
C MET A 22 7.43 0.58 3.32
N ILE A 23 7.55 1.26 2.17
CA ILE A 23 7.62 2.73 2.13
C ILE A 23 6.30 3.33 2.64
N SER A 24 5.18 2.75 2.22
CA SER A 24 3.83 3.18 2.61
C SER A 24 3.55 2.96 4.09
N SER A 25 4.02 1.83 4.64
CA SER A 25 3.98 1.54 6.08
C SER A 25 4.82 2.55 6.90
N GLY A 26 5.97 2.96 6.38
CA GLY A 26 6.78 4.04 6.95
C GLY A 26 6.01 5.38 7.00
N MET A 27 5.34 5.74 5.92
CA MET A 27 4.49 6.94 5.85
C MET A 27 3.30 6.89 6.82
N ALA A 28 2.66 5.72 6.96
CA ALA A 28 1.59 5.51 7.93
C ALA A 28 2.07 5.70 9.38
N SER A 29 3.28 5.22 9.69
CA SER A 29 3.90 5.40 11.00
C SER A 29 4.21 6.87 11.28
N ALA A 30 4.76 7.60 10.31
CA ALA A 30 4.99 9.05 10.42
C ALA A 30 3.68 9.83 10.61
N THR A 31 2.62 9.41 9.92
CA THR A 31 1.28 10.00 10.05
C THR A 31 0.73 9.78 11.46
N THR A 32 0.84 8.56 11.99
CA THR A 32 0.46 8.21 13.37
C THR A 32 1.10 9.18 14.38
N ILE A 33 2.41 9.40 14.27
CA ILE A 33 3.17 10.26 15.19
C ILE A 33 2.70 11.72 15.10
N LYS A 34 2.56 12.27 13.89
CA LYS A 34 2.10 13.66 13.69
C LYS A 34 0.67 13.88 14.21
N VAL A 35 -0.22 12.94 13.94
CA VAL A 35 -1.62 13.02 14.34
C VAL A 35 -1.75 12.92 15.87
N SER A 36 -1.01 12.00 16.50
CA SER A 36 -0.93 11.86 17.96
C SER A 36 -0.39 13.14 18.62
N HIS A 37 0.66 13.74 18.04
CA HIS A 37 1.25 14.98 18.56
C HIS A 37 0.28 16.18 18.54
N PHE A 38 -0.51 16.35 17.47
CA PHE A 38 -1.50 17.43 17.41
C PHE A 38 -2.75 17.15 18.25
N ARG A 39 -3.11 15.87 18.41
CA ARG A 39 -4.19 15.44 19.30
C ARG A 39 -3.85 15.73 20.76
N GLY A 40 -2.62 15.42 21.20
CA GLY A 40 -2.15 15.76 22.56
C GLY A 40 -2.09 17.26 22.85
N GLN A 41 -2.02 18.11 21.81
CA GLN A 41 -2.09 19.57 21.94
C GLN A 41 -3.52 20.14 21.84
N HIS A 42 -4.55 19.28 21.74
CA HIS A 42 -5.95 19.68 21.50
C HIS A 42 -6.15 20.55 20.24
N LYS A 43 -5.24 20.49 19.26
CA LYS A 43 -5.28 21.31 18.03
C LYS A 43 -5.94 20.55 16.87
N LEU A 44 -7.27 20.42 16.91
CA LEU A 44 -8.05 19.67 15.90
C LEU A 44 -7.85 20.19 14.46
N LYS A 45 -7.74 21.51 14.26
CA LYS A 45 -7.48 22.09 12.93
C LYS A 45 -6.11 21.67 12.37
N ALA A 46 -5.09 21.59 13.22
CA ALA A 46 -3.75 21.17 12.80
C ALA A 46 -3.69 19.65 12.54
N MET A 47 -4.43 18.87 13.34
CA MET A 47 -4.61 17.44 13.14
C MET A 47 -5.22 17.13 11.76
N ASN A 48 -6.34 17.77 11.40
CA ASN A 48 -6.97 17.56 10.10
C ASN A 48 -6.03 17.92 8.95
N ARG A 49 -5.28 19.03 9.05
CA ARG A 49 -4.26 19.38 8.05
C ARG A 49 -3.17 18.32 7.92
N ALA A 50 -2.72 17.74 9.03
CA ALA A 50 -1.73 16.65 9.00
C ALA A 50 -2.28 15.40 8.31
N ILE A 51 -3.54 15.03 8.59
CA ILE A 51 -4.21 13.90 7.93
C ILE A 51 -4.33 14.14 6.43
N TYR A 52 -4.85 15.31 6.01
CA TYR A 52 -4.96 15.63 4.59
C TYR A 52 -3.59 15.66 3.91
N ALA A 53 -2.56 16.24 4.54
CA ALA A 53 -1.21 16.24 3.98
C ALA A 53 -0.67 14.82 3.77
N SER A 54 -0.85 13.93 4.76
CA SER A 54 -0.44 12.53 4.65
C SER A 54 -1.18 11.78 3.53
N ILE A 55 -2.49 12.00 3.39
CA ILE A 55 -3.28 11.42 2.31
C ILE A 55 -2.76 11.86 0.94
N HIS A 56 -2.50 13.17 0.75
CA HIS A 56 -1.97 13.68 -0.52
C HIS A 56 -0.58 13.13 -0.81
N MET A 57 0.30 13.04 0.20
CA MET A 57 1.64 12.48 0.03
C MET A 57 1.59 11.00 -0.39
N VAL A 58 0.74 10.20 0.25
CA VAL A 58 0.60 8.77 -0.11
C VAL A 58 -0.05 8.59 -1.47
N LEU A 59 -1.08 9.37 -1.80
CA LEU A 59 -1.68 9.34 -3.13
C LEU A 59 -0.65 9.65 -4.21
N PHE A 60 0.17 10.69 -4.01
CA PHE A 60 1.23 11.04 -4.95
C PHE A 60 2.26 9.92 -5.09
N PHE A 61 2.71 9.36 -3.96
CA PHE A 61 3.67 8.25 -3.98
C PHE A 61 3.11 6.99 -4.66
N MET A 62 1.85 6.65 -4.41
CA MET A 62 1.20 5.51 -5.03
C MET A 62 0.92 5.71 -6.52
N LEU A 63 0.52 6.90 -6.94
CA LEU A 63 0.40 7.22 -8.37
C LEU A 63 1.76 7.13 -9.09
N PHE A 64 2.82 7.60 -8.43
CA PHE A 64 4.17 7.49 -8.94
C PHE A 64 4.58 6.01 -9.09
N SER A 65 4.35 5.18 -8.07
CA SER A 65 4.63 3.74 -8.14
C SER A 65 3.81 3.03 -9.21
N LEU A 66 2.52 3.36 -9.35
CA LEU A 66 1.65 2.81 -10.39
C LEU A 66 2.19 3.18 -11.78
N SER A 67 2.56 4.44 -11.98
CA SER A 67 3.15 4.92 -13.24
C SER A 67 4.46 4.19 -13.55
N CYS A 68 5.33 4.01 -12.56
CA CYS A 68 6.55 3.22 -12.69
C CYS A 68 6.24 1.77 -13.06
N PHE A 69 5.28 1.11 -12.42
CA PHE A 69 4.93 -0.27 -12.74
C PHE A 69 4.35 -0.41 -14.15
N ILE A 70 3.54 0.55 -14.62
CA ILE A 70 3.01 0.53 -15.99
C ILE A 70 4.13 0.73 -17.03
N ILE A 71 4.99 1.72 -16.83
CA ILE A 71 6.06 2.06 -17.78
C ILE A 71 7.13 0.97 -17.82
N PHE A 72 7.50 0.43 -16.66
CA PHE A 72 8.59 -0.54 -16.52
C PHE A 72 8.12 -2.00 -16.42
N ARG A 73 6.85 -2.30 -16.75
CA ARG A 73 6.26 -3.65 -16.64
C ARG A 73 7.05 -4.77 -17.31
N TYR A 74 7.79 -4.48 -18.38
CA TYR A 74 8.64 -5.45 -19.08
C TYR A 74 10.11 -5.39 -18.67
N LYS A 75 10.59 -4.20 -18.28
CA LYS A 75 11.99 -3.99 -17.90
C LYS A 75 12.31 -4.53 -16.51
N ILE A 76 11.41 -4.34 -15.55
CA ILE A 76 11.64 -4.80 -14.17
C ILE A 76 11.72 -6.34 -14.12
N PRO A 77 10.76 -7.12 -14.67
CA PRO A 77 10.87 -8.58 -14.69
C PRO A 77 12.07 -9.09 -15.50
N GLY A 78 12.42 -8.38 -16.59
CA GLY A 78 13.59 -8.70 -17.42
C GLY A 78 14.95 -8.56 -16.71
N LEU A 79 15.00 -7.87 -15.56
CA LEU A 79 16.20 -7.83 -14.70
C LEU A 79 16.34 -9.09 -13.84
N PHE A 80 15.23 -9.78 -13.53
CA PHE A 80 15.24 -10.97 -12.68
C PHE A 80 15.36 -12.25 -13.50
N VAL A 81 14.72 -12.31 -14.68
CA VAL A 81 14.61 -13.52 -15.52
C VAL A 81 14.71 -13.15 -17.00
N GLN A 82 15.36 -14.01 -17.79
CA GLN A 82 15.48 -13.85 -19.25
C GLN A 82 14.42 -14.62 -20.06
N ASP A 83 13.58 -15.43 -19.42
CA ASP A 83 12.48 -16.16 -20.06
C ASP A 83 11.33 -15.20 -20.42
N ALA A 84 11.08 -15.03 -21.72
CA ALA A 84 10.06 -14.13 -22.26
C ALA A 84 8.63 -14.49 -21.79
N GLU A 85 8.36 -15.77 -21.50
CA GLU A 85 7.05 -16.22 -21.04
C GLU A 85 6.78 -15.75 -19.60
N VAL A 86 7.78 -15.84 -18.73
CA VAL A 86 7.72 -15.34 -17.34
C VAL A 86 7.55 -13.83 -17.32
N ILE A 87 8.27 -13.10 -18.19
CA ILE A 87 8.17 -11.64 -18.30
C ILE A 87 6.76 -11.21 -18.74
N SER A 88 6.15 -11.91 -19.69
CA SER A 88 4.79 -11.62 -20.16
C SER A 88 3.75 -11.78 -19.04
N ILE A 89 3.84 -12.89 -18.29
CA ILE A 89 2.94 -13.16 -17.15
C ILE A 89 3.15 -12.10 -16.05
N ALA A 90 4.40 -11.81 -15.69
CA ALA A 90 4.74 -10.80 -14.69
C ALA A 90 4.22 -9.41 -15.08
N ALA A 91 4.34 -9.02 -16.36
CA ALA A 91 3.87 -7.72 -16.84
C ALA A 91 2.34 -7.55 -16.69
N GLY A 92 1.56 -8.63 -16.86
CA GLY A 92 0.12 -8.63 -16.59
C GLY A 92 -0.19 -8.48 -15.09
N LEU A 93 0.53 -9.22 -14.25
CA LEU A 93 0.39 -9.15 -12.80
C LEU A 93 0.79 -7.78 -12.23
N MET A 94 1.82 -7.12 -12.78
CA MET A 94 2.26 -5.79 -12.35
C MET A 94 1.18 -4.71 -12.56
N LEU A 95 0.36 -4.82 -13.61
CA LEU A 95 -0.75 -3.90 -13.85
C LEU A 95 -1.81 -4.00 -12.75
N ILE A 96 -2.22 -5.24 -12.45
CA ILE A 96 -3.20 -5.52 -11.40
C ILE A 96 -2.65 -5.10 -10.03
N ALA A 97 -1.38 -5.45 -9.76
CA ALA A 97 -0.69 -5.10 -8.53
C ALA A 97 -0.59 -3.58 -8.34
N GLY A 98 -0.24 -2.83 -9.38
CA GLY A 98 -0.17 -1.37 -9.31
C GLY A 98 -1.51 -0.73 -8.95
N MET A 99 -2.62 -1.20 -9.54
CA MET A 99 -3.95 -0.69 -9.21
C MET A 99 -4.34 -1.04 -7.77
N PHE A 100 -4.10 -2.28 -7.36
CA PHE A 100 -4.35 -2.72 -5.99
C PHE A 100 -3.57 -1.89 -4.96
N GLN A 101 -2.30 -1.62 -5.26
CA GLN A 101 -1.40 -0.89 -4.36
C GLN A 101 -1.85 0.54 -4.10
N LEU A 102 -2.53 1.18 -5.07
CA LEU A 102 -3.08 2.52 -4.87
C LEU A 102 -4.12 2.56 -3.74
N PHE A 103 -4.99 1.55 -3.67
CA PHE A 103 -5.98 1.42 -2.60
C PHE A 103 -5.35 0.99 -1.28
N ASP A 104 -4.42 0.03 -1.34
CA ASP A 104 -3.73 -0.50 -0.16
C ASP A 104 -2.92 0.59 0.57
N GLY A 105 -2.19 1.42 -0.17
CA GLY A 105 -1.44 2.55 0.41
C GLY A 105 -2.30 3.55 1.16
N LEU A 106 -3.43 3.91 0.54
CA LEU A 106 -4.39 4.81 1.15
C LEU A 106 -4.98 4.19 2.43
N GLN A 107 -5.36 2.92 2.39
CA GLN A 107 -5.90 2.20 3.54
C GLN A 107 -4.91 2.16 4.70
N VAL A 108 -3.65 1.76 4.45
CA VAL A 108 -2.59 1.67 5.47
C VAL A 108 -2.32 3.03 6.12
N THR A 109 -2.37 4.11 5.33
CA THR A 109 -2.14 5.48 5.83
C THR A 109 -3.30 6.01 6.65
N LEU A 110 -4.54 5.78 6.20
CA LEU A 110 -5.74 6.12 6.98
C LEU A 110 -5.77 5.35 8.30
N LEU A 111 -5.41 4.06 8.26
CA LEU A 111 -5.32 3.25 9.46
C LEU A 111 -4.27 3.80 10.44
N GLY A 112 -3.12 4.24 9.94
CA GLY A 112 -2.11 4.95 10.73
C GLY A 112 -2.62 6.26 11.33
N ALA A 113 -3.35 7.06 10.53
CA ALA A 113 -3.98 8.27 11.03
C ALA A 113 -5.00 7.99 12.15
N LEU A 114 -5.89 7.02 11.97
CA LEU A 114 -6.87 6.62 12.99
C LEU A 114 -6.21 6.08 14.26
N ARG A 115 -5.17 5.25 14.13
CA ARG A 115 -4.38 4.77 15.27
C ARG A 115 -3.71 5.93 16.02
N GLY A 116 -3.17 6.91 15.29
CA GLY A 116 -2.57 8.12 15.86
C GLY A 116 -3.59 9.03 16.54
N MET A 117 -4.86 8.96 16.11
CA MET A 117 -5.96 9.59 16.81
C MET A 117 -6.34 8.84 18.10
N GLU A 118 -5.67 7.80 18.59
CA GLU A 118 -6.10 7.12 19.85
C GLU A 118 -7.57 6.64 19.86
N ASP A 119 -8.27 6.72 18.74
CA ASP A 119 -9.63 6.24 18.62
C ASP A 119 -9.53 4.77 18.28
N VAL A 120 -9.18 3.97 19.29
CA VAL A 120 -8.99 2.52 19.13
C VAL A 120 -10.33 1.84 18.83
N ARG A 121 -11.46 2.50 19.11
CA ARG A 121 -12.82 1.95 18.96
C ARG A 121 -13.20 1.75 17.51
N ILE A 122 -13.01 2.78 16.66
CA ILE A 122 -13.43 2.71 15.25
C ILE A 122 -12.63 1.66 14.44
N PRO A 123 -11.28 1.61 14.49
CA PRO A 123 -10.48 0.61 13.79
C PRO A 123 -10.75 -0.80 14.30
N THR A 124 -10.94 -0.99 15.61
CA THR A 124 -11.19 -2.33 16.20
C THR A 124 -12.56 -2.88 15.80
N ILE A 125 -13.61 -2.03 15.76
CA ILE A 125 -14.94 -2.44 15.30
C ILE A 125 -14.90 -2.80 13.80
N LEU A 126 -14.23 -2.00 12.97
CA LEU A 126 -14.04 -2.32 11.55
C LEU A 126 -13.26 -3.63 11.35
N LEU A 127 -12.21 -3.87 12.14
CA LEU A 127 -11.43 -5.11 12.07
C LEU A 127 -12.28 -6.32 12.45
N ILE A 128 -13.06 -6.22 13.53
CA ILE A 128 -13.94 -7.29 14.00
C ILE A 128 -15.01 -7.61 12.95
N ILE A 129 -15.68 -6.59 12.39
CA ILE A 129 -16.72 -6.81 11.37
C ILE A 129 -16.13 -7.42 10.10
N ALA A 130 -14.99 -6.91 9.61
CA ALA A 130 -14.36 -7.42 8.40
C ALA A 130 -13.89 -8.88 8.56
N TYR A 131 -13.33 -9.25 9.72
CA TYR A 131 -12.82 -10.60 9.95
C TYR A 131 -13.90 -11.61 10.35
N PHE A 132 -14.96 -11.21 11.05
CA PHE A 132 -16.00 -12.14 11.51
C PHE A 132 -17.24 -12.20 10.62
N VAL A 133 -17.59 -11.12 9.91
CA VAL A 133 -18.86 -11.05 9.15
C VAL A 133 -18.64 -11.31 7.65
N VAL A 134 -17.49 -10.92 7.10
CA VAL A 134 -17.22 -11.00 5.65
C VAL A 134 -16.32 -12.18 5.29
N ALA A 135 -15.44 -12.60 6.21
CA ALA A 135 -14.50 -13.70 5.98
C ALA A 135 -14.99 -15.09 6.46
N LEU A 136 -16.22 -15.18 6.99
CA LEU A 136 -16.92 -16.45 7.27
C LEU A 136 -17.84 -16.81 6.10
#